data_AF-A0A836BNT8-F1
#
_entry.id   AF-A0A836BNT8-F1
#
_cell.length_a   1.000
_cell.length_b   1.000
_cell.length_c   1.000
_cell.angle_alpha   90.00
_cell.angle_beta   90.00
_cell.angle_gamma   90.00
#
_symmetry.space_group_name_H-M   'P 1'
#
loop_
_entity.id
_entity.type
_entity.pdbx_description
1 polymer ?
#
loop_
_entity_poly.entity_id
_entity_poly.type
_entity_poly.pdbx_seq_one_letter_code
_entity_poly.pdbx_strand_id
1 'polypeptide(L)'
;MGTNPGSHDAAGVDTVDLDFEKFLKAATSDSPTDIVEQLRAGLGKRYAKPPAEEMGLVLGRSVPIEKARQLLFAPEEKDMRLYPLLIAMPPPGAPDSHPQRLVQVCALAPLYLVHSKSWELVKPFIEEGGLSRLSAALAHPNPYLCSQAMSALMHITDEDLLFPWHDPPETPDGRGPRQGPYALVWRRMYELSGAGFLPALLAHHRQPPAFPGASHMALRLFAFYVSWMRRHFTADGRLQLSASLLDLLAGWGADAGAEGGEEERALARQLHADFSRFPPASEPAPTPGEEAPGHHLGGLDGGEEDYELRVVAERTLINAGPSAGDEAEQLRQAGNEAFRRGDYTAAVQAYSAALDVPVPTQRLLTEGPRRAAYHANRAAAYMARAAGGKLREGDADSAGQLESVDHGSDGIIARHYEAAVLDCDAALDLDSDGALAAKTCLRKARALIALARAEEAATAAEAGLGKAVEGSETQGELRALLKALRPEEHEAKKECRAAGKDAAEGRAGAKDGASSQEGTASAVNWNAMD
;
A
#
# COMPACT_ATOMS: atom_id res chain seq x y z
N MET A 1 -30.19 63.30 3.43
CA MET A 1 -29.33 63.57 4.61
C MET A 1 -28.98 62.23 5.19
N GLY A 2 -27.73 61.81 5.02
CA GLY A 2 -27.27 60.45 5.31
C GLY A 2 -27.17 60.20 6.81
N THR A 3 -27.75 59.09 7.26
CA THR A 3 -27.48 58.49 8.57
C THR A 3 -26.43 57.42 8.38
N ASN A 4 -25.27 57.67 8.98
CA ASN A 4 -24.09 56.82 9.01
C ASN A 4 -24.37 55.61 9.93
N PRO A 5 -24.29 54.35 9.46
CA PRO A 5 -24.43 53.20 10.34
C PRO A 5 -23.07 52.79 10.91
N GLY A 6 -22.99 52.84 12.24
CA GLY A 6 -22.24 51.90 13.08
C GLY A 6 -20.84 51.49 12.63
N SER A 7 -19.84 52.21 13.15
CA SER A 7 -18.54 51.62 13.47
C SER A 7 -18.73 50.50 14.48
N HIS A 8 -18.82 49.26 14.00
CA HIS A 8 -18.57 48.09 14.83
C HIS A 8 -17.06 47.96 15.03
N ASP A 9 -16.55 48.62 16.06
CA ASP A 9 -15.30 48.24 16.71
C ASP A 9 -15.50 46.86 17.33
N ALA A 10 -15.17 45.82 16.56
CA ALA A 10 -14.92 44.50 17.11
C ALA A 10 -13.51 44.52 17.72
N ALA A 11 -13.42 44.98 18.97
CA ALA A 11 -12.34 44.59 19.85
C ALA A 11 -12.45 43.08 20.10
N GLY A 12 -11.91 42.29 19.17
CA GLY A 12 -11.69 40.87 19.36
C GLY A 12 -10.77 40.70 20.55
N VAL A 13 -11.32 40.18 21.65
CA VAL A 13 -10.51 39.65 22.73
C VAL A 13 -9.68 38.54 22.10
N ASP A 14 -8.35 38.72 22.03
CA ASP A 14 -7.40 37.66 21.65
C ASP A 14 -7.59 36.50 22.65
N THR A 15 -8.48 35.59 22.32
CA THR A 15 -8.64 34.32 23.02
C THR A 15 -7.35 33.54 22.77
N VAL A 16 -6.50 33.48 23.78
CA VAL A 16 -5.26 32.71 23.76
C VAL A 16 -5.59 31.24 23.53
N ASP A 17 -5.11 30.67 22.43
CA ASP A 17 -5.16 29.23 22.19
C ASP A 17 -4.16 28.54 23.12
N LEU A 18 -4.69 27.88 24.16
CA LEU A 18 -3.91 27.19 25.18
C LEU A 18 -3.13 25.99 24.64
N ASP A 19 -3.63 25.33 23.59
CA ASP A 19 -2.95 24.18 22.99
C ASP A 19 -1.72 24.65 22.20
N PHE A 20 -1.84 25.77 21.50
CA PHE A 20 -0.69 26.37 20.82
C PHE A 20 0.38 26.87 21.80
N GLU A 21 0.00 27.50 22.92
CA GLU A 21 0.98 27.90 23.95
C GLU A 21 1.66 26.69 24.62
N LYS A 22 0.92 25.59 24.84
CA LYS A 22 1.48 24.33 25.31
C LYS A 22 2.51 23.78 24.32
N PHE A 23 2.18 23.78 23.02
CA PHE A 23 3.10 23.40 21.96
C PHE A 23 4.35 24.29 21.95
N LEU A 24 4.20 25.61 22.00
CA LEU A 24 5.33 26.54 22.01
C LEU A 24 6.25 26.28 23.20
N LYS A 25 5.70 26.08 24.40
CA LYS A 25 6.49 25.77 25.58
C LYS A 25 7.30 24.47 25.40
N ALA A 26 6.69 23.43 24.84
CA ALA A 26 7.39 22.17 24.57
C ALA A 26 8.45 22.31 23.48
N ALA A 27 8.15 23.03 22.39
CA ALA A 27 9.06 23.27 21.28
C ALA A 27 10.30 24.08 21.69
N THR A 28 10.20 24.89 22.74
CA THR A 28 11.27 25.81 23.18
C THR A 28 11.97 25.37 24.47
N SER A 29 11.61 24.22 25.07
CA SER A 29 12.10 23.85 26.42
C SER A 29 13.62 23.74 26.50
N ASP A 30 14.25 23.25 25.43
CA ASP A 30 15.67 22.90 25.40
C ASP A 30 16.48 23.86 24.51
N SER A 31 15.88 24.98 24.10
CA SER A 31 16.48 25.94 23.16
C SER A 31 17.13 27.14 23.88
N PRO A 32 18.28 27.63 23.41
CA PRO A 32 18.88 28.90 23.84
C PRO A 32 17.90 30.08 23.69
N THR A 33 17.97 31.06 24.59
CA THR A 33 17.00 32.18 24.68
C THR A 33 16.86 33.00 23.38
N ASP A 34 17.95 33.17 22.65
CA ASP A 34 17.98 33.86 21.35
C ASP A 34 17.28 33.05 20.23
N ILE A 35 17.33 31.73 20.30
CA ILE A 35 16.62 30.82 19.38
C ILE A 35 15.13 30.71 19.74
N VAL A 36 14.78 30.78 21.03
CA VAL A 36 13.40 30.72 21.52
C VAL A 36 12.53 31.81 20.88
N GLU A 37 13.01 33.05 20.83
CA GLU A 37 12.26 34.16 20.23
C GLU A 37 12.02 33.95 18.72
N GLN A 38 13.05 33.48 18.00
CA GLN A 38 12.96 33.18 16.57
C GLN A 38 11.99 32.03 16.29
N LEU A 39 12.05 30.95 17.09
CA LEU A 39 11.13 29.83 16.99
C LEU A 39 9.69 30.26 17.26
N ARG A 40 9.45 31.02 18.35
CA ARG A 40 8.11 31.55 18.67
C ARG A 40 7.57 32.42 17.53
N ALA A 41 8.37 33.32 16.99
CA ALA A 41 7.96 34.17 15.87
C ALA A 41 7.67 33.35 14.60
N GLY A 42 8.52 32.38 14.26
CA GLY A 42 8.35 31.52 13.09
C GLY A 42 7.13 30.60 13.19
N LEU A 43 6.93 29.96 14.33
CA LEU A 43 5.78 29.09 14.62
C LEU A 43 4.49 29.90 14.73
N GLY A 44 4.54 31.10 15.34
CA GLY A 44 3.40 32.02 15.42
C GLY A 44 2.90 32.46 14.04
N LYS A 45 3.82 32.78 13.11
CA LYS A 45 3.46 33.07 11.71
C LYS A 45 2.77 31.89 11.02
N ARG A 46 3.26 30.67 11.25
CA ARG A 46 2.66 29.44 10.70
C ARG A 46 1.32 29.10 11.34
N TYR A 47 1.15 29.39 12.63
CA TYR A 47 -0.14 29.24 13.31
C TYR A 47 -1.17 30.25 12.80
N ALA A 48 -0.76 31.51 12.59
CA ALA A 48 -1.65 32.54 12.05
C ALA A 48 -2.12 32.20 10.63
N LYS A 49 -1.20 31.74 9.76
CA LYS A 49 -1.47 31.38 8.36
C LYS A 49 -0.91 29.99 8.04
N PRO A 50 -1.57 28.90 8.46
CA PRO A 50 -1.15 27.55 8.10
C PRO A 50 -1.38 27.30 6.60
N PRO A 51 -0.63 26.40 5.95
CA PRO A 51 -0.77 26.07 4.53
C PRO A 51 -1.99 25.16 4.30
N ALA A 52 -3.19 25.63 4.66
CA ALA A 52 -4.41 24.83 4.69
C ALA A 52 -4.84 24.38 3.28
N GLU A 53 -4.68 25.24 2.27
CA GLU A 53 -4.99 24.92 0.87
C GLU A 53 -4.04 23.85 0.34
N GLU A 54 -2.73 24.00 0.55
CA GLU A 54 -1.72 23.05 0.11
C GLU A 54 -1.85 21.71 0.84
N MET A 55 -2.16 21.73 2.14
CA MET A 55 -2.50 20.52 2.90
C MET A 55 -3.71 19.82 2.31
N GLY A 56 -4.72 20.57 1.87
CA GLY A 56 -5.90 19.99 1.25
C GLY A 56 -5.60 19.29 -0.07
N LEU A 57 -4.70 19.87 -0.88
CA LEU A 57 -4.22 19.26 -2.12
C LEU A 57 -3.43 17.97 -1.84
N VAL A 58 -2.52 17.99 -0.86
CA VAL A 58 -1.70 16.81 -0.49
C VAL A 58 -2.55 15.68 0.09
N LEU A 59 -3.55 16.01 0.92
CA LEU A 59 -4.43 15.03 1.55
C LEU A 59 -5.62 14.62 0.66
N GLY A 60 -5.79 15.24 -0.51
CA GLY A 60 -6.91 14.99 -1.41
C GLY A 60 -8.28 15.34 -0.83
N ARG A 61 -8.35 16.29 0.14
CA ARG A 61 -9.58 16.67 0.83
C ARG A 61 -9.54 18.09 1.35
N SER A 62 -10.69 18.73 1.55
CA SER A 62 -10.74 20.08 2.15
C SER A 62 -10.20 20.06 3.59
N VAL A 63 -9.30 20.99 3.92
CA VAL A 63 -8.73 21.16 5.26
C VAL A 63 -9.01 22.59 5.73
N PRO A 64 -9.95 22.79 6.67
CA PRO A 64 -10.16 24.09 7.29
C PRO A 64 -8.92 24.59 8.04
N ILE A 65 -8.79 25.91 8.21
CA ILE A 65 -7.63 26.54 8.88
C ILE A 65 -7.43 25.98 10.29
N GLU A 66 -8.51 25.81 11.04
CA GLU A 66 -8.53 25.26 12.40
C GLU A 66 -8.01 23.82 12.40
N LYS A 67 -8.38 23.03 11.39
CA LYS A 67 -7.87 21.67 11.26
C LYS A 67 -6.39 21.64 10.88
N ALA A 68 -5.93 22.56 10.05
CA ALA A 68 -4.51 22.71 9.74
C ALA A 68 -3.69 23.10 10.97
N ARG A 69 -4.21 24.01 11.82
CA ARG A 69 -3.60 24.35 13.12
C ARG A 69 -3.54 23.13 14.04
N GLN A 70 -4.64 22.41 14.19
CA GLN A 70 -4.68 21.17 14.98
C GLN A 70 -3.65 20.16 14.47
N LEU A 71 -3.64 19.87 13.16
CA LEU A 71 -2.66 18.96 12.56
C LEU A 71 -1.23 19.36 12.91
N LEU A 72 -0.87 20.63 12.75
CA LEU A 72 0.52 21.08 12.96
C LEU A 72 0.92 21.14 14.43
N PHE A 73 0.06 21.61 15.32
CA PHE A 73 0.46 22.04 16.67
C PHE A 73 -0.15 21.23 17.80
N ALA A 74 -1.30 20.59 17.59
CA ALA A 74 -1.98 19.77 18.60
C ALA A 74 -2.66 18.55 17.95
N PRO A 75 -1.91 17.68 17.24
CA PRO A 75 -2.52 16.55 16.55
C PRO A 75 -3.06 15.53 17.54
N GLU A 76 -4.22 14.96 17.21
CA GLU A 76 -4.75 13.76 17.87
C GLU A 76 -4.19 12.49 17.23
N GLU A 77 -4.46 11.32 17.82
CA GLU A 77 -4.05 10.02 17.27
C GLU A 77 -4.47 9.86 15.79
N LYS A 78 -5.73 10.18 15.45
CA LYS A 78 -6.26 10.12 14.08
C LYS A 78 -5.57 11.08 13.10
N ASP A 79 -4.98 12.15 13.62
CA ASP A 79 -4.28 13.17 12.83
C ASP A 79 -2.87 12.74 12.51
N MET A 80 -2.20 12.07 13.45
CA MET A 80 -0.87 11.48 13.26
C MET A 80 -0.88 10.39 12.18
N ARG A 81 -2.02 9.77 11.90
CA ARG A 81 -2.18 8.84 10.77
C ARG A 81 -2.00 9.51 9.40
N LEU A 82 -2.17 10.83 9.32
CA LEU A 82 -2.04 11.61 8.08
C LEU A 82 -0.64 12.20 7.92
N TYR A 83 0.14 12.28 9.00
CA TYR A 83 1.48 12.86 8.99
C TYR A 83 2.41 12.23 7.95
N PRO A 84 2.41 10.91 7.68
CA PRO A 84 3.25 10.32 6.64
C PRO A 84 3.01 10.95 5.26
N LEU A 85 1.76 11.35 4.95
CA LEU A 85 1.45 12.08 3.71
C LEU A 85 1.97 13.52 3.76
N LEU A 86 1.83 14.19 4.91
CA LEU A 86 2.29 15.58 5.08
C LEU A 86 3.81 15.72 4.98
N ILE A 87 4.58 14.72 5.43
CA ILE A 87 6.05 14.76 5.39
C ILE A 87 6.65 14.05 4.17
N ALA A 88 5.83 13.48 3.28
CA ALA A 88 6.30 12.78 2.10
C ALA A 88 7.17 13.69 1.21
N MET A 89 8.14 13.08 0.52
CA MET A 89 8.89 13.76 -0.53
C MET A 89 7.94 14.13 -1.68
N PRO A 90 8.15 15.29 -2.33
CA PRO A 90 7.44 15.58 -3.57
C PRO A 90 7.74 14.47 -4.61
N PRO A 91 6.80 14.16 -5.53
CA PRO A 91 7.04 13.20 -6.59
C PRO A 91 8.31 13.55 -7.40
N PRO A 92 9.04 12.55 -7.93
CA PRO A 92 10.18 12.81 -8.80
C PRO A 92 9.81 13.73 -9.97
N GLY A 93 10.62 14.77 -10.21
CA GLY A 93 10.38 15.77 -11.25
C GLY A 93 9.33 16.83 -10.91
N ALA A 94 8.77 16.84 -9.70
CA ALA A 94 7.80 17.85 -9.29
C ALA A 94 8.42 19.27 -9.25
N PRO A 95 7.69 20.29 -9.75
CA PRO A 95 8.17 21.66 -9.79
C PRO A 95 8.39 22.24 -8.38
N ASP A 96 9.13 23.34 -8.28
CA ASP A 96 9.37 24.03 -7.01
C ASP A 96 8.10 24.60 -6.38
N SER A 97 7.06 24.83 -7.17
CA SER A 97 5.73 25.26 -6.71
C SER A 97 4.84 24.12 -6.19
N HIS A 98 5.32 22.87 -6.18
CA HIS A 98 4.49 21.74 -5.75
C HIS A 98 4.09 21.86 -4.27
N PRO A 99 2.80 21.71 -3.91
CA PRO A 99 2.28 21.96 -2.56
C PRO A 99 2.98 21.14 -1.47
N GLN A 100 3.38 19.91 -1.79
CA GLN A 100 4.13 19.03 -0.89
C GLN A 100 5.37 19.70 -0.29
N ARG A 101 6.09 20.55 -1.04
CA ARG A 101 7.32 21.19 -0.53
C ARG A 101 7.02 22.11 0.65
N LEU A 102 5.95 22.91 0.55
CA LEU A 102 5.52 23.79 1.63
C LEU A 102 4.97 22.98 2.81
N VAL A 103 4.12 22.01 2.53
CA VAL A 103 3.49 21.16 3.57
C VAL A 103 4.54 20.38 4.35
N GLN A 104 5.53 19.78 3.67
CA GLN A 104 6.62 19.03 4.29
C GLN A 104 7.43 19.91 5.24
N VAL A 105 7.83 21.12 4.82
CA VAL A 105 8.56 22.08 5.69
C VAL A 105 7.74 22.44 6.93
N CYS A 106 6.43 22.65 6.75
CA CYS A 106 5.54 23.03 7.83
C CYS A 106 5.26 21.88 8.80
N ALA A 107 5.16 20.64 8.33
CA ALA A 107 4.82 19.47 9.14
C ALA A 107 6.02 18.80 9.81
N LEU A 108 7.19 18.77 9.14
CA LEU A 108 8.39 18.13 9.67
C LEU A 108 8.96 18.87 10.88
N ALA A 109 8.87 20.20 10.89
CA ALA A 109 9.36 21.01 12.01
C ALA A 109 8.62 20.71 13.34
N PRO A 110 7.27 20.74 13.43
CA PRO A 110 6.56 20.30 14.62
C PRO A 110 6.77 18.83 14.98
N LEU A 111 6.90 17.95 13.99
CA LEU A 111 7.21 16.54 14.23
C LEU A 111 8.52 16.39 14.98
N TYR A 112 9.59 17.02 14.51
CA TYR A 112 10.90 16.96 15.16
C TYR A 112 10.92 17.67 16.52
N LEU A 113 10.32 18.87 16.62
CA LEU A 113 10.39 19.68 17.84
C LEU A 113 9.65 19.05 19.01
N VAL A 114 8.46 18.48 18.75
CA VAL A 114 7.53 18.06 19.79
C VAL A 114 6.99 16.66 19.54
N HIS A 115 6.36 16.39 18.40
CA HIS A 115 5.48 15.21 18.29
C HIS A 115 6.24 13.88 18.32
N SER A 116 7.47 13.85 17.80
CA SER A 116 8.37 12.68 17.82
C SER A 116 8.81 12.26 19.23
N LYS A 117 8.56 13.09 20.26
CA LYS A 117 8.88 12.83 21.66
C LYS A 117 7.70 12.25 22.46
N SER A 118 6.58 11.93 21.80
CA SER A 118 5.37 11.39 22.45
C SER A 118 4.98 10.06 21.82
N TRP A 119 5.02 8.99 22.60
CA TRP A 119 4.69 7.65 22.11
C TRP A 119 3.26 7.56 21.57
N GLU A 120 2.31 8.22 22.23
CA GLU A 120 0.90 8.26 21.82
C GLU A 120 0.69 8.88 20.43
N LEU A 121 1.58 9.80 20.02
CA LEU A 121 1.56 10.42 18.69
C LEU A 121 2.41 9.64 17.70
N VAL A 122 3.55 9.11 18.13
CA VAL A 122 4.49 8.39 17.28
C VAL A 122 3.94 7.04 16.85
N LYS A 123 3.26 6.30 17.73
CA LYS A 123 2.70 4.98 17.41
C LYS A 123 1.81 5.00 16.15
N PRO A 124 0.71 5.79 16.07
CA PRO A 124 -0.13 5.84 14.86
C PRO A 124 0.62 6.39 13.64
N PHE A 125 1.60 7.28 13.84
CA PHE A 125 2.47 7.75 12.76
C PHE A 125 3.34 6.64 12.16
N ILE A 126 3.94 5.79 13.01
CA ILE A 126 4.73 4.64 12.56
C ILE A 126 3.83 3.65 11.82
N GLU A 127 2.67 3.31 12.41
CA GLU A 127 1.73 2.33 11.84
C GLU A 127 1.33 2.67 10.40
N GLU A 128 1.16 3.96 10.10
CA GLU A 128 0.83 4.49 8.77
C GLU A 128 2.06 4.73 7.86
N GLY A 129 3.22 4.17 8.21
CA GLY A 129 4.42 4.19 7.37
C GLY A 129 5.29 5.44 7.53
N GLY A 130 5.16 6.18 8.63
CA GLY A 130 5.94 7.38 8.92
C GLY A 130 7.46 7.16 8.90
N LEU A 131 7.94 6.00 9.37
CA LEU A 131 9.37 5.65 9.34
C LEU A 131 9.94 5.63 7.93
N SER A 132 9.22 5.05 6.97
CA SER A 132 9.63 5.00 5.56
C SER A 132 9.73 6.42 4.97
N ARG A 133 8.81 7.32 5.35
CA ARG A 133 8.82 8.71 4.89
C ARG A 133 9.99 9.51 5.48
N LEU A 134 10.32 9.30 6.75
CA LEU A 134 11.52 9.87 7.37
C LEU A 134 12.81 9.34 6.73
N SER A 135 12.86 8.03 6.47
CA SER A 135 13.98 7.40 5.75
C SER A 135 14.20 8.04 4.38
N ALA A 136 13.15 8.25 3.59
CA ALA A 136 13.26 8.95 2.30
C ALA A 136 13.74 10.41 2.46
N ALA A 137 13.35 11.09 3.54
CA ALA A 137 13.77 12.45 3.83
C ALA A 137 15.24 12.58 4.25
N LEU A 138 15.94 11.46 4.57
CA LEU A 138 17.39 11.47 4.80
C LEU A 138 18.20 11.81 3.54
N ALA A 139 17.61 11.64 2.36
CA ALA A 139 18.19 12.03 1.08
C ALA A 139 17.75 13.45 0.63
N HIS A 140 17.09 14.22 1.50
CA HIS A 140 16.53 15.51 1.12
C HIS A 140 17.65 16.55 0.82
N PRO A 141 17.59 17.31 -0.29
CA PRO A 141 18.65 18.25 -0.67
C PRO A 141 18.80 19.44 0.28
N ASN A 142 17.71 19.86 0.92
CA ASN A 142 17.72 20.84 2.01
C ASN A 142 18.25 20.20 3.31
N PRO A 143 19.43 20.63 3.82
CA PRO A 143 20.04 20.05 5.01
C PRO A 143 19.24 20.27 6.28
N TYR A 144 18.40 21.32 6.35
CA TYR A 144 17.53 21.56 7.50
C TYR A 144 16.40 20.53 7.60
N LEU A 145 15.84 20.09 6.46
CA LEU A 145 14.80 19.06 6.49
C LEU A 145 15.41 17.69 6.75
N CYS A 146 16.58 17.43 6.17
CA CYS A 146 17.33 16.22 6.47
C CYS A 146 17.69 16.12 7.97
N SER A 147 18.15 17.21 8.60
CA SER A 147 18.48 17.20 10.03
C SER A 147 17.26 17.02 10.91
N GLN A 148 16.12 17.60 10.56
CA GLN A 148 14.86 17.38 11.27
C GLN A 148 14.39 15.92 11.15
N ALA A 149 14.50 15.31 9.97
CA ALA A 149 14.17 13.90 9.78
C ALA A 149 15.09 12.98 10.58
N MET A 150 16.40 13.25 10.57
CA MET A 150 17.40 12.51 11.35
C MET A 150 17.11 12.61 12.85
N SER A 151 16.83 13.81 13.37
CA SER A 151 16.48 14.03 14.77
C SER A 151 15.17 13.37 15.17
N ALA A 152 14.15 13.40 14.29
CA ALA A 152 12.89 12.71 14.54
C ALA A 152 13.10 11.20 14.63
N LEU A 153 13.91 10.60 13.74
CA LEU A 153 14.28 9.19 13.84
C LEU A 153 15.00 8.90 15.16
N MET A 154 15.97 9.73 15.55
CA MET A 154 16.68 9.59 16.83
C MET A 154 15.74 9.56 18.03
N HIS A 155 14.76 10.48 18.09
CA HIS A 155 13.74 10.48 19.16
C HIS A 155 12.87 9.22 19.12
N ILE A 156 12.45 8.79 17.92
CA ILE A 156 11.59 7.62 17.74
C ILE A 156 12.29 6.32 18.16
N THR A 157 13.60 6.24 17.96
CA THR A 157 14.45 5.10 18.33
C THR A 157 15.04 5.22 19.74
N ASP A 158 14.66 6.24 20.51
CA ASP A 158 15.13 6.42 21.88
C ASP A 158 14.46 5.40 22.82
N GLU A 159 15.26 4.47 23.33
CA GLU A 159 14.79 3.36 24.16
C GLU A 159 14.39 3.78 25.57
N ASP A 160 15.05 4.81 26.10
CA ASP A 160 14.89 5.25 27.47
C ASP A 160 13.68 6.17 27.61
N LEU A 161 13.44 7.00 26.59
CA LEU A 161 12.43 8.05 26.63
C LEU A 161 11.11 7.67 25.97
N LEU A 162 11.14 6.88 24.89
CA LEU A 162 9.96 6.71 24.05
C LEU A 162 9.43 5.28 24.02
N PHE A 163 10.24 4.34 23.55
CA PHE A 163 9.80 2.95 23.42
C PHE A 163 11.00 1.99 23.50
N PRO A 164 10.99 1.00 24.41
CA PRO A 164 12.10 0.07 24.56
C PRO A 164 12.09 -0.96 23.43
N TRP A 165 12.74 -0.63 22.31
CA TRP A 165 12.71 -1.45 21.09
C TRP A 165 13.37 -2.82 21.27
N HIS A 166 14.45 -2.90 22.04
CA HIS A 166 15.15 -4.16 22.32
C HIS A 166 14.42 -5.02 23.37
N ASP A 167 13.70 -4.39 24.30
CA ASP A 167 12.99 -5.01 25.42
C ASP A 167 11.54 -4.48 25.52
N PRO A 168 10.68 -4.78 24.53
CA PRO A 168 9.34 -4.22 24.47
C PRO A 168 8.49 -4.66 25.67
N PRO A 169 7.56 -3.80 26.15
CA PRO A 169 6.75 -4.10 27.31
C PRO A 169 5.86 -5.34 27.08
N GLU A 170 5.66 -6.11 28.14
CA GLU A 170 4.77 -7.27 28.11
C GLU A 170 3.34 -6.84 27.75
N THR A 171 2.72 -7.58 26.85
CA THR A 171 1.38 -7.27 26.37
C THR A 171 0.34 -8.03 27.20
N PRO A 172 -0.85 -7.44 27.47
CA PRO A 172 -1.89 -8.10 28.27
C PRO A 172 -2.38 -9.44 27.69
N ASP A 173 -2.21 -9.63 26.38
CA ASP A 173 -2.59 -10.84 25.64
C ASP A 173 -1.48 -11.90 25.57
N GLY A 174 -0.31 -11.65 26.19
CA GLY A 174 0.82 -12.56 26.23
C GLY A 174 1.52 -12.79 24.89
N ARG A 175 1.12 -12.08 23.83
CA ARG A 175 1.71 -12.20 22.49
C ARG A 175 2.92 -11.29 22.36
N GLY A 176 4.04 -11.83 21.90
CA GLY A 176 5.25 -11.05 21.66
C GLY A 176 5.03 -9.87 20.69
N PRO A 177 6.00 -8.93 20.60
CA PRO A 177 5.87 -7.67 19.86
C PRO A 177 5.55 -7.84 18.36
N ARG A 178 5.78 -9.03 17.79
CA ARG A 178 5.47 -9.37 16.39
C ARG A 178 4.02 -9.80 16.12
N GLN A 179 3.27 -10.15 17.16
CA GLN A 179 1.92 -10.71 17.06
C GLN A 179 0.90 -10.01 17.96
N GLY A 180 1.38 -9.23 18.93
CA GLY A 180 0.57 -8.44 19.84
C GLY A 180 0.25 -7.02 19.32
N PRO A 181 -0.15 -6.09 20.21
CA PRO A 181 -0.54 -4.72 19.87
C PRO A 181 0.54 -3.86 19.19
N TYR A 182 1.80 -4.31 19.19
CA TYR A 182 2.92 -3.62 18.54
C TYR A 182 3.34 -4.25 17.21
N ALA A 183 2.61 -5.28 16.73
CA ALA A 183 2.98 -6.04 15.53
C ALA A 183 3.19 -5.16 14.30
N LEU A 184 2.31 -4.18 14.09
CA LEU A 184 2.41 -3.27 12.96
C LEU A 184 3.61 -2.33 13.09
N VAL A 185 3.82 -1.73 14.27
CA VAL A 185 5.02 -0.92 14.57
C VAL A 185 6.30 -1.71 14.30
N TRP A 186 6.36 -2.97 14.76
CA TRP A 186 7.51 -3.85 14.54
C TRP A 186 7.77 -4.11 13.06
N ARG A 187 6.69 -4.37 12.31
CA ARG A 187 6.75 -4.59 10.87
C ARG A 187 7.28 -3.35 10.16
N ARG A 188 6.81 -2.16 10.52
CA ARG A 188 7.23 -0.89 9.92
C ARG A 188 8.70 -0.57 10.17
N MET A 189 9.23 -0.90 11.34
CA MET A 189 10.67 -0.79 11.62
C MET A 189 11.48 -1.80 10.79
N TYR A 190 11.00 -3.04 10.67
CA TYR A 190 11.65 -4.07 9.85
C TYR A 190 11.68 -3.71 8.35
N GLU A 191 10.58 -3.15 7.83
CA GLU A 191 10.44 -2.70 6.43
C GLU A 191 11.49 -1.67 6.00
N LEU A 192 12.14 -0.97 6.94
CA LEU A 192 13.25 -0.07 6.63
C LEU A 192 14.40 -0.77 5.89
N SER A 193 14.61 -2.07 6.13
CA SER A 193 15.64 -2.87 5.45
C SER A 193 15.46 -2.90 3.93
N GLY A 194 14.22 -2.80 3.44
CA GLY A 194 13.89 -2.77 2.01
C GLY A 194 13.65 -1.37 1.43
N ALA A 195 13.69 -0.32 2.25
CA ALA A 195 13.27 1.04 1.87
C ALA A 195 14.43 1.98 1.50
N GLY A 196 15.62 1.44 1.22
CA GLY A 196 16.82 2.26 0.98
C GLY A 196 17.32 3.03 2.20
N PHE A 197 16.89 2.62 3.41
CA PHE A 197 17.24 3.28 4.67
C PHE A 197 18.75 3.29 4.93
N LEU A 198 19.40 2.14 4.84
CA LEU A 198 20.83 2.02 5.14
C LEU A 198 21.69 2.84 4.17
N PRO A 199 21.53 2.76 2.83
CA PRO A 199 22.26 3.63 1.92
C PRO A 199 22.05 5.12 2.21
N ALA A 200 20.79 5.54 2.43
CA ALA A 200 20.48 6.95 2.70
C ALA A 200 21.08 7.44 4.03
N LEU A 201 21.14 6.56 5.04
CA LEU A 201 21.74 6.84 6.33
C LEU A 201 23.27 6.95 6.23
N LEU A 202 23.91 5.97 5.60
CA LEU A 202 25.37 5.87 5.50
C LEU A 202 25.97 6.92 4.57
N ALA A 203 25.20 7.46 3.62
CA ALA A 203 25.60 8.60 2.79
C ALA A 203 25.93 9.87 3.59
N HIS A 204 25.60 9.93 4.88
CA HIS A 204 25.98 11.04 5.77
C HIS A 204 27.40 10.93 6.32
N HIS A 205 28.10 9.81 6.11
CA HIS A 205 29.55 9.72 6.27
C HIS A 205 30.24 10.37 5.06
N ARG A 206 30.31 11.71 5.06
CA ARG A 206 30.86 12.48 3.94
C ARG A 206 31.52 13.78 4.40
N GLN A 207 32.41 14.29 3.55
CA GLN A 207 33.11 15.56 3.75
C GLN A 207 32.87 16.47 2.53
N PRO A 208 32.33 17.70 2.70
CA PRO A 208 31.82 18.27 3.95
C PRO A 208 30.49 17.63 4.41
N PRO A 209 30.17 17.68 5.71
CA PRO A 209 28.95 17.09 6.24
C PRO A 209 27.68 17.82 5.74
N ALA A 210 26.57 17.09 5.68
CA ALA A 210 25.28 17.65 5.27
C ALA A 210 24.79 18.76 6.22
N PHE A 211 24.97 18.53 7.51
CA PHE A 211 24.70 19.47 8.59
C PHE A 211 25.57 19.05 9.80
N PRO A 212 25.78 19.95 10.78
CA PRO A 212 26.64 19.65 11.93
C PRO A 212 26.20 18.38 12.66
N GLY A 213 27.12 17.44 12.84
CA GLY A 213 26.86 16.17 13.55
C GLY A 213 26.06 15.11 12.77
N ALA A 214 25.77 15.33 11.48
CA ALA A 214 25.02 14.38 10.65
C ALA A 214 25.64 12.98 10.66
N SER A 215 26.97 12.91 10.52
CA SER A 215 27.75 11.67 10.51
C SER A 215 27.57 10.89 11.82
N HIS A 216 27.80 11.54 12.97
CA HIS A 216 27.62 10.90 14.27
C HIS A 216 26.18 10.42 14.52
N MET A 217 25.16 11.22 14.16
CA MET A 217 23.76 10.82 14.28
C MET A 217 23.45 9.59 13.40
N ALA A 218 23.95 9.58 12.17
CA ALA A 218 23.77 8.46 11.26
C ALA A 218 24.38 7.17 11.82
N LEU A 219 25.59 7.25 12.39
CA LEU A 219 26.27 6.12 13.01
C LEU A 219 25.50 5.60 14.24
N ARG A 220 24.90 6.47 15.05
CA ARG A 220 24.06 6.07 16.19
C ARG A 220 22.78 5.35 15.76
N LEU A 221 22.08 5.87 14.74
CA LEU A 221 20.91 5.19 14.19
C LEU A 221 21.29 3.85 13.54
N PHE A 222 22.42 3.80 12.85
CA PHE A 222 22.94 2.56 12.29
C PHE A 222 23.19 1.54 13.39
N ALA A 223 23.92 1.94 14.45
CA ALA A 223 24.20 1.11 15.62
C ALA A 223 22.93 0.53 16.24
N PHE A 224 21.94 1.38 16.51
CA PHE A 224 20.63 0.99 17.01
C PHE A 224 19.94 -0.02 16.08
N TYR A 225 19.91 0.28 14.79
CA TYR A 225 19.18 -0.54 13.83
C TYR A 225 19.80 -1.93 13.69
N VAL A 226 21.12 -2.02 13.55
CA VAL A 226 21.81 -3.32 13.44
C VAL A 226 21.79 -4.10 14.74
N SER A 227 21.82 -3.46 15.90
CA SER A 227 21.66 -4.14 17.19
C SER A 227 20.25 -4.69 17.38
N TRP A 228 19.23 -3.93 16.98
CA TRP A 228 17.82 -4.33 17.02
C TRP A 228 17.56 -5.51 16.06
N MET A 229 18.06 -5.41 14.82
CA MET A 229 18.00 -6.48 13.83
C MET A 229 18.69 -7.74 14.34
N ARG A 230 19.91 -7.61 14.89
CA ARG A 230 20.66 -8.72 15.48
C ARG A 230 19.85 -9.37 16.61
N ARG A 231 19.31 -8.60 17.54
CA ARG A 231 18.60 -9.12 18.72
C ARG A 231 17.35 -9.89 18.36
N HIS A 232 16.56 -9.41 17.41
CA HIS A 232 15.23 -9.98 17.16
C HIS A 232 15.19 -10.90 15.94
N PHE A 233 16.03 -10.69 14.93
CA PHE A 233 15.94 -11.39 13.65
C PHE A 233 17.07 -12.41 13.43
N THR A 234 17.89 -12.68 14.45
CA THR A 234 18.92 -13.73 14.43
C THR A 234 18.66 -14.72 15.58
N ALA A 235 18.90 -16.00 15.35
CA ALA A 235 18.66 -17.05 16.35
C ALA A 235 19.82 -17.22 17.33
N ASP A 236 21.04 -16.98 16.86
CA ASP A 236 22.31 -17.14 17.57
C ASP A 236 22.97 -15.80 17.92
N GLY A 237 22.26 -14.69 17.71
CA GLY A 237 22.81 -13.35 17.88
C GLY A 237 23.80 -12.97 16.78
N ARG A 238 23.88 -13.70 15.66
CA ARG A 238 24.84 -13.42 14.58
C ARG A 238 24.18 -12.70 13.42
N LEU A 239 24.69 -11.50 13.15
CA LEU A 239 24.35 -10.70 11.98
C LEU A 239 25.65 -10.45 11.20
N GLN A 240 25.67 -10.77 9.91
CA GLN A 240 26.81 -10.51 9.05
C GLN A 240 26.58 -9.23 8.25
N LEU A 241 27.61 -8.40 8.19
CA LEU A 241 27.66 -7.22 7.32
C LEU A 241 28.43 -7.57 6.04
N SER A 242 28.16 -6.85 4.94
CA SER A 242 28.98 -6.94 3.74
C SER A 242 30.42 -6.49 4.02
N ALA A 243 31.35 -6.88 3.15
CA ALA A 243 32.72 -6.38 3.21
C ALA A 243 32.76 -4.85 3.07
N SER A 244 31.99 -4.29 2.15
CA SER A 244 31.85 -2.84 1.94
C SER A 244 31.42 -2.09 3.21
N LEU A 245 30.46 -2.63 3.97
CA LEU A 245 30.02 -2.03 5.24
C LEU A 245 31.10 -2.12 6.33
N LEU A 246 31.82 -3.23 6.40
CA LEU A 246 32.92 -3.38 7.36
C LEU A 246 34.06 -2.42 7.05
N ASP A 247 34.45 -2.31 5.77
CA ASP A 247 35.47 -1.38 5.31
C ASP A 247 35.05 0.07 5.55
N LEU A 248 33.77 0.41 5.31
CA LEU A 248 33.21 1.72 5.65
C LEU A 248 33.35 2.02 7.14
N LEU A 249 32.98 1.10 8.03
CA LEU A 249 33.11 1.30 9.49
C LEU A 249 34.57 1.41 9.93
N ALA A 250 35.47 0.65 9.31
CA ALA A 250 36.91 0.73 9.58
C ALA A 250 37.46 2.11 9.17
N GLY A 251 37.09 2.60 7.98
CA GLY A 251 37.44 3.93 7.50
C GLY A 251 36.87 5.03 8.38
N TRP A 252 35.60 4.91 8.77
CA TRP A 252 34.91 5.83 9.67
C TRP A 252 35.60 5.93 11.04
N GLY A 253 36.04 4.79 11.59
CA GLY A 253 36.79 4.75 12.86
C GLY A 253 38.21 5.34 12.79
N ALA A 254 38.75 5.48 11.58
CA ALA A 254 40.07 6.04 11.30
C ALA A 254 40.03 7.52 10.86
N ASP A 255 38.86 8.06 10.50
CA ASP A 255 38.72 9.44 10.02
C ASP A 255 38.97 10.47 11.14
N ALA A 256 40.20 10.97 11.21
CA ALA A 256 40.60 12.02 12.14
C ALA A 256 39.89 13.36 11.87
N GLY A 257 39.24 13.53 10.71
CA GLY A 257 38.47 14.71 10.33
C GLY A 257 36.98 14.64 10.66
N ALA A 258 36.50 13.56 11.29
CA ALA A 258 35.10 13.43 11.66
C ALA A 258 34.67 14.49 12.70
N GLU A 259 33.57 15.20 12.43
CA GLU A 259 33.05 16.27 13.31
C GLU A 259 32.70 15.76 14.72
N GLY A 260 32.23 14.52 14.87
CA GLY A 260 31.89 13.92 16.16
C GLY A 260 33.11 13.48 16.98
N GLY A 261 34.33 13.72 16.49
CA GLY A 261 35.56 13.58 17.26
C GLY A 261 35.87 12.14 17.68
N GLU A 262 36.30 11.96 18.93
CA GLU A 262 36.71 10.64 19.44
C GLU A 262 35.51 9.72 19.75
N GLU A 263 34.37 10.28 20.16
CA GLU A 263 33.17 9.48 20.49
C GLU A 263 32.61 8.77 19.26
N GLU A 264 32.50 9.48 18.14
CA GLU A 264 32.08 8.91 16.86
C GLU A 264 33.04 7.82 16.38
N ARG A 265 34.35 8.09 16.41
CA ARG A 265 35.36 7.11 16.03
C ARG A 265 35.38 5.89 16.95
N ALA A 266 35.18 6.07 18.25
CA ALA A 266 35.09 4.98 19.21
C ALA A 266 33.89 4.08 18.92
N LEU A 267 32.72 4.67 18.63
CA LEU A 267 31.52 3.92 18.25
C LEU A 267 31.74 3.14 16.94
N ALA A 268 32.33 3.76 15.91
CA ALA A 268 32.61 3.10 14.64
C ALA A 268 33.56 1.91 14.81
N ARG A 269 34.64 2.08 15.59
CA ARG A 269 35.58 0.99 15.91
C ARG A 269 34.91 -0.12 16.71
N GLN A 270 34.03 0.20 17.64
CA GLN A 270 33.28 -0.79 18.41
C GLN A 270 32.36 -1.61 17.50
N LEU A 271 31.59 -0.94 16.63
CA LEU A 271 30.73 -1.62 15.65
C LEU A 271 31.56 -2.51 14.71
N HIS A 272 32.65 -1.98 14.15
CA HIS A 272 33.55 -2.77 13.33
C HIS A 272 34.07 -4.00 14.09
N ALA A 273 34.56 -3.83 15.32
CA ALA A 273 35.09 -4.93 16.14
C ALA A 273 34.01 -5.96 16.54
N ASP A 274 32.75 -5.56 16.63
CA ASP A 274 31.65 -6.46 16.95
C ASP A 274 31.19 -7.27 15.72
N PHE A 275 31.12 -6.65 14.55
CA PHE A 275 30.61 -7.29 13.33
C PHE A 275 31.69 -7.99 12.48
N SER A 276 32.96 -7.59 12.58
CA SER A 276 34.10 -8.25 11.89
C SER A 276 34.54 -9.58 12.50
N ARG A 277 33.97 -9.98 13.65
CA ARG A 277 34.26 -11.29 14.28
C ARG A 277 33.80 -12.47 13.43
N PHE A 278 32.89 -12.22 12.51
CA PHE A 278 32.34 -13.20 11.58
C PHE A 278 32.84 -12.88 10.17
N PRO A 279 33.00 -13.88 9.29
CA PRO A 279 33.35 -13.63 7.90
C PRO A 279 32.28 -12.71 7.27
N PRO A 280 32.67 -11.82 6.34
CA PRO A 280 31.72 -11.00 5.61
C PRO A 280 30.65 -11.85 4.94
N ALA A 281 29.45 -11.29 4.78
CA ALA A 281 28.42 -11.91 3.98
C ALA A 281 28.96 -12.20 2.56
N SER A 282 28.88 -13.45 2.11
CA SER A 282 29.28 -13.79 0.74
C SER A 282 28.38 -13.05 -0.26
N GLU A 283 28.97 -12.27 -1.15
CA GLU A 283 28.25 -11.76 -2.33
C GLU A 283 27.74 -12.96 -3.13
N PRO A 284 26.49 -12.94 -3.63
CA PRO A 284 26.03 -13.97 -4.54
C PRO A 284 26.91 -13.95 -5.79
N ALA A 285 27.53 -15.10 -6.10
CA ALA A 285 28.21 -15.27 -7.38
C ALA A 285 27.19 -14.99 -8.50
N PRO A 286 27.54 -14.16 -9.51
CA PRO A 286 26.63 -13.90 -10.62
C PRO A 286 26.29 -15.24 -11.28
N THR A 287 25.00 -15.58 -11.30
CA THR A 287 24.48 -16.73 -12.04
C THR A 287 24.79 -16.49 -13.52
N PRO A 288 25.56 -17.35 -14.20
CA PRO A 288 25.83 -17.17 -15.62
C PRO A 288 24.54 -17.44 -16.39
N GLY A 289 23.86 -16.37 -16.83
CA GLY A 289 22.67 -16.45 -17.66
C GLY A 289 21.46 -15.63 -17.21
N GLU A 290 21.50 -14.96 -16.05
CA GLU A 290 20.51 -13.94 -15.69
C GLU A 290 21.06 -12.56 -16.08
N GLU A 291 20.50 -11.97 -17.14
CA GLU A 291 20.69 -10.56 -17.42
C GLU A 291 20.10 -9.76 -16.25
N ALA A 292 20.98 -9.13 -15.47
CA ALA A 292 20.60 -8.18 -14.44
C ALA A 292 19.73 -7.08 -15.07
N PRO A 293 18.55 -6.76 -14.51
CA PRO A 293 17.88 -5.52 -14.88
C PRO A 293 18.66 -4.38 -14.23
N GLY A 294 19.69 -3.91 -14.95
CA GLY A 294 20.32 -2.63 -14.69
C GLY A 294 19.29 -1.53 -14.90
N HIS A 295 18.66 -1.08 -13.82
CA HIS A 295 18.03 0.23 -13.80
C HIS A 295 19.12 1.29 -13.68
N HIS A 296 19.68 1.60 -14.84
CA HIS A 296 20.51 2.76 -15.08
C HIS A 296 19.62 4.01 -14.90
N LEU A 297 19.75 4.70 -13.77
CA LEU A 297 19.37 6.11 -13.68
C LEU A 297 20.65 6.92 -13.84
N GLY A 298 20.81 7.47 -15.05
CA GLY A 298 22.00 8.19 -15.45
C GLY A 298 22.28 9.41 -14.58
N GLY A 299 23.56 9.54 -14.24
CA GLY A 299 24.26 10.80 -14.04
C GLY A 299 24.14 11.39 -12.66
N LEU A 300 25.09 11.05 -11.78
CA LEU A 300 26.17 11.95 -11.35
C LEU A 300 27.32 11.06 -10.83
N ASP A 301 28.53 11.33 -11.32
CA ASP A 301 29.75 10.55 -11.09
C ASP A 301 30.02 10.24 -9.60
N GLY A 302 30.22 8.96 -9.29
CA GLY A 302 30.86 8.53 -8.04
C GLY A 302 30.39 7.17 -7.49
N GLY A 303 30.89 6.08 -8.07
CA GLY A 303 31.05 4.74 -7.46
C GLY A 303 29.85 4.15 -6.69
N GLU A 304 29.02 3.36 -7.37
CA GLU A 304 28.03 2.48 -6.74
C GLU A 304 28.72 1.24 -6.15
N GLU A 305 28.85 1.18 -4.82
CA GLU A 305 29.06 -0.07 -4.08
C GLU A 305 27.77 -0.42 -3.33
N ASP A 306 27.22 -1.61 -3.60
CA ASP A 306 26.01 -2.11 -2.94
C ASP A 306 26.29 -2.42 -1.46
N TYR A 307 25.54 -1.80 -0.56
CA TYR A 307 25.60 -2.07 0.88
C TYR A 307 24.54 -3.13 1.25
N GLU A 308 24.86 -4.41 1.06
CA GLU A 308 23.95 -5.52 1.38
C GLU A 308 24.13 -6.02 2.83
N LEU A 309 23.03 -6.17 3.58
CA LEU A 309 23.05 -6.66 4.96
C LEU A 309 22.45 -8.08 4.98
N ARG A 310 23.29 -9.12 5.15
CA ARG A 310 22.86 -10.52 5.06
C ARG A 310 22.71 -11.15 6.43
N VAL A 311 21.48 -11.51 6.79
CA VAL A 311 21.20 -12.32 7.99
C VAL A 311 21.61 -13.77 7.69
N VAL A 312 22.66 -14.28 8.35
CA VAL A 312 23.01 -15.71 8.28
C VAL A 312 21.94 -16.49 8.99
N ALA A 313 21.40 -17.45 8.29
CA ALA A 313 20.21 -18.11 8.70
C ALA A 313 20.42 -19.59 8.94
N GLU A 314 20.23 -19.99 10.19
CA GLU A 314 19.63 -21.28 10.52
C GLU A 314 18.27 -21.04 11.19
N ARG A 315 17.41 -20.30 10.46
CA ARG A 315 15.97 -20.54 10.40
C ARG A 315 15.31 -20.06 9.10
N THR A 316 16.05 -19.81 8.02
CA THR A 316 15.45 -19.43 6.72
C THR A 316 14.93 -20.60 5.89
N LEU A 317 14.79 -21.78 6.49
CA LEU A 317 13.98 -22.87 5.90
C LEU A 317 12.66 -23.10 6.64
N ILE A 318 12.32 -22.28 7.64
CA ILE A 318 10.95 -22.19 8.18
C ILE A 318 10.68 -20.73 8.52
N ASN A 319 9.91 -20.05 7.66
CA ASN A 319 9.55 -18.63 7.65
C ASN A 319 10.54 -17.70 6.92
N ALA A 320 10.77 -17.98 5.63
CA ALA A 320 10.53 -16.90 4.68
C ALA A 320 9.09 -16.44 4.92
N GLY A 321 8.93 -15.32 5.63
CA GLY A 321 7.65 -14.60 5.58
C GLY A 321 7.39 -14.35 4.10
N PRO A 322 6.17 -14.64 3.61
CA PRO A 322 5.88 -14.52 2.20
C PRO A 322 6.31 -13.14 1.71
N SER A 323 6.98 -13.09 0.56
CA SER A 323 6.92 -11.89 -0.29
C SER A 323 5.47 -11.39 -0.28
N ALA A 324 5.18 -10.08 -0.34
CA ALA A 324 3.79 -9.62 -0.48
C ALA A 324 3.02 -10.35 -1.61
N GLY A 325 3.75 -10.89 -2.60
CA GLY A 325 3.22 -11.77 -3.64
C GLY A 325 2.86 -13.22 -3.24
N ASP A 326 3.44 -13.76 -2.18
CA ASP A 326 3.07 -15.05 -1.57
C ASP A 326 2.02 -14.87 -0.47
N GLU A 327 1.89 -13.69 0.16
CA GLU A 327 0.94 -13.47 1.25
C GLU A 327 -0.49 -13.50 0.72
N ALA A 328 -0.77 -12.78 -0.36
CA ALA A 328 -2.06 -12.79 -1.03
C ALA A 328 -2.43 -14.20 -1.56
N GLU A 329 -1.44 -14.95 -2.07
CA GLU A 329 -1.67 -16.32 -2.54
C GLU A 329 -1.87 -17.31 -1.38
N GLN A 330 -1.16 -17.16 -0.26
CA GLN A 330 -1.37 -17.95 0.94
C GLN A 330 -2.76 -17.69 1.52
N LEU A 331 -3.20 -16.43 1.55
CA LEU A 331 -4.55 -16.05 1.96
C LEU A 331 -5.60 -16.59 0.99
N ARG A 332 -5.34 -16.57 -0.33
CA ARG A 332 -6.21 -17.24 -1.31
C ARG A 332 -6.27 -18.75 -1.05
N GLN A 333 -5.15 -19.40 -0.78
CA GLN A 333 -5.11 -20.84 -0.49
C GLN A 333 -5.86 -21.17 0.81
N ALA A 334 -5.70 -20.37 1.85
CA ALA A 334 -6.44 -20.48 3.11
C ALA A 334 -7.95 -20.30 2.86
N GLY A 335 -8.35 -19.33 2.04
CA GLY A 335 -9.74 -19.13 1.62
C GLY A 335 -10.29 -20.34 0.85
N ASN A 336 -9.50 -20.91 -0.07
CA ASN A 336 -9.88 -22.13 -0.81
C ASN A 336 -10.04 -23.33 0.13
N GLU A 337 -9.22 -23.45 1.18
CA GLU A 337 -9.36 -24.50 2.18
C GLU A 337 -10.60 -24.30 3.04
N ALA A 338 -10.83 -23.09 3.55
CA ALA A 338 -12.04 -22.76 4.30
C ALA A 338 -13.31 -23.03 3.47
N PHE A 339 -13.30 -22.65 2.19
CA PHE A 339 -14.38 -22.92 1.26
C PHE A 339 -14.64 -24.42 1.10
N ARG A 340 -13.59 -25.25 0.97
CA ARG A 340 -13.73 -26.71 0.89
C ARG A 340 -14.26 -27.33 2.18
N ARG A 341 -13.98 -26.73 3.34
CA ARG A 341 -14.54 -27.16 4.64
C ARG A 341 -15.99 -26.70 4.86
N GLY A 342 -16.57 -25.93 3.94
CA GLY A 342 -17.90 -25.36 4.07
C GLY A 342 -17.99 -24.17 5.03
N ASP A 343 -16.84 -23.64 5.48
CA ASP A 343 -16.76 -22.43 6.30
C ASP A 343 -16.65 -21.20 5.39
N TYR A 344 -17.79 -20.78 4.87
CA TYR A 344 -17.86 -19.70 3.90
C TYR A 344 -17.57 -18.32 4.52
N THR A 345 -17.77 -18.16 5.83
CA THR A 345 -17.44 -16.90 6.52
C THR A 345 -15.92 -16.73 6.61
N ALA A 346 -15.20 -17.77 7.04
CA ALA A 346 -13.74 -17.75 7.05
C ALA A 346 -13.16 -17.63 5.62
N ALA A 347 -13.81 -18.24 4.62
CA ALA A 347 -13.41 -18.09 3.23
C ALA A 347 -13.52 -16.64 2.73
N VAL A 348 -14.65 -15.96 3.00
CA VAL A 348 -14.84 -14.55 2.64
C VAL A 348 -13.76 -13.68 3.31
N GLN A 349 -13.52 -13.86 4.61
CA GLN A 349 -12.50 -13.10 5.34
C GLN A 349 -11.10 -13.28 4.73
N ALA A 350 -10.72 -14.52 4.41
CA ALA A 350 -9.40 -14.80 3.82
C ALA A 350 -9.24 -14.19 2.41
N TYR A 351 -10.28 -14.22 1.57
CA TYR A 351 -10.22 -13.57 0.26
C TYR A 351 -10.24 -12.04 0.37
N SER A 352 -10.99 -11.46 1.32
CA SER A 352 -10.95 -10.02 1.59
C SER A 352 -9.55 -9.60 2.03
N ALA A 353 -8.95 -10.31 2.99
CA ALA A 353 -7.58 -10.05 3.41
C ALA A 353 -6.58 -10.17 2.25
N ALA A 354 -6.76 -11.13 1.32
CA ALA A 354 -5.92 -11.25 0.12
C ALA A 354 -6.02 -10.03 -0.82
N LEU A 355 -7.20 -9.41 -0.91
CA LEU A 355 -7.42 -8.20 -1.71
C LEU A 355 -6.81 -6.95 -1.07
N ASP A 356 -6.71 -6.93 0.26
CA ASP A 356 -6.11 -5.83 1.04
C ASP A 356 -4.57 -5.87 1.06
N VAL A 357 -3.95 -6.99 0.66
CA VAL A 357 -2.49 -7.09 0.56
C VAL A 357 -1.97 -6.09 -0.48
N PRO A 358 -1.04 -5.17 -0.10
CA PRO A 358 -0.48 -4.19 -1.02
C PRO A 358 0.22 -4.85 -2.22
N VAL A 359 -0.01 -4.31 -3.41
CA VAL A 359 0.64 -4.77 -4.64
C VAL A 359 2.00 -4.09 -4.78
N PRO A 360 3.12 -4.84 -4.87
CA PRO A 360 4.42 -4.25 -5.15
C PRO A 360 4.43 -3.51 -6.49
N THR A 361 5.15 -2.39 -6.57
CA THR A 361 5.21 -1.55 -7.79
C THR A 361 5.59 -2.33 -9.04
N GLN A 362 6.44 -3.35 -8.91
CA GLN A 362 6.91 -4.22 -9.98
C GLN A 362 5.80 -5.07 -10.63
N ARG A 363 4.65 -5.24 -9.97
CA ARG A 363 3.53 -6.09 -10.42
C ARG A 363 2.24 -5.34 -10.73
N LEU A 364 2.21 -4.01 -10.58
CA LEU A 364 1.00 -3.21 -10.82
C LEU A 364 0.36 -3.49 -12.19
N LEU A 365 1.17 -3.75 -13.22
CA LEU A 365 0.70 -4.03 -14.58
C LEU A 365 0.30 -5.49 -14.83
N THR A 366 0.64 -6.41 -13.93
CA THR A 366 0.38 -7.86 -14.09
C THR A 366 -0.55 -8.43 -13.02
N GLU A 367 -0.96 -7.62 -12.04
CA GLU A 367 -1.73 -8.09 -10.88
C GLU A 367 -3.23 -8.28 -11.19
N GLY A 368 -3.75 -7.65 -12.25
CA GLY A 368 -5.17 -7.69 -12.65
C GLY A 368 -5.75 -9.11 -12.66
N PRO A 369 -5.19 -10.06 -13.43
CA PRO A 369 -5.67 -11.45 -13.49
C PRO A 369 -5.68 -12.18 -12.13
N ARG A 370 -4.70 -11.88 -11.27
CA ARG A 370 -4.58 -12.50 -9.95
C ARG A 370 -5.65 -11.96 -8.99
N ARG A 371 -5.85 -10.64 -8.95
CA ARG A 371 -6.92 -10.01 -8.15
C ARG A 371 -8.31 -10.38 -8.66
N ALA A 372 -8.48 -10.55 -9.98
CA ALA A 372 -9.71 -11.09 -10.57
C ALA A 372 -10.06 -12.47 -10.00
N ALA A 373 -9.06 -13.35 -9.80
CA ALA A 373 -9.28 -14.66 -9.19
C ALA A 373 -9.74 -14.57 -7.73
N TYR A 374 -9.24 -13.61 -6.94
CA TYR A 374 -9.66 -13.40 -5.55
C TYR A 374 -11.12 -12.93 -5.47
N HIS A 375 -11.49 -11.92 -6.26
CA HIS A 375 -12.87 -11.46 -6.38
C HIS A 375 -13.80 -12.60 -6.83
N ALA A 376 -13.43 -13.33 -7.89
CA ALA A 376 -14.24 -14.44 -8.39
C ALA A 376 -14.43 -15.56 -7.34
N ASN A 377 -13.43 -15.82 -6.50
CA ASN A 377 -13.52 -16.81 -5.43
C ASN A 377 -14.35 -16.31 -4.24
N ARG A 378 -14.26 -15.02 -3.90
CA ARG A 378 -15.10 -14.40 -2.86
C ARG A 378 -16.57 -14.37 -3.26
N ALA A 379 -16.87 -14.07 -4.53
CA ALA A 379 -18.22 -14.20 -5.10
C ALA A 379 -18.79 -15.62 -4.91
N ALA A 380 -17.98 -16.66 -5.19
CA ALA A 380 -18.41 -18.04 -4.98
C ALA A 380 -18.70 -18.34 -3.50
N ALA A 381 -17.91 -17.80 -2.57
CA ALA A 381 -18.13 -17.93 -1.13
C ALA A 381 -19.44 -17.27 -0.68
N TYR A 382 -19.76 -16.07 -1.18
CA TYR A 382 -21.05 -15.42 -0.90
C TYR A 382 -22.23 -16.24 -1.41
N MET A 383 -22.17 -16.75 -2.64
CA MET A 383 -23.22 -17.61 -3.19
C MET A 383 -23.42 -18.88 -2.38
N ALA A 384 -22.33 -19.53 -1.95
CA ALA A 384 -22.40 -20.75 -1.15
C ALA A 384 -22.95 -20.48 0.26
N ARG A 385 -22.59 -19.33 0.84
CA ARG A 385 -23.12 -18.85 2.13
C ARG A 385 -24.64 -18.58 2.04
N ALA A 386 -25.09 -17.95 0.97
CA ALA A 386 -26.51 -17.69 0.68
C ALA A 386 -27.30 -19.00 0.50
N ALA A 387 -26.77 -19.92 -0.29
CA ALA A 387 -27.40 -21.22 -0.56
C ALA A 387 -27.47 -22.13 0.69
N GLY A 388 -26.54 -21.95 1.65
CA GLY A 388 -26.48 -22.73 2.88
C GLY A 388 -27.63 -22.49 3.87
N GLY A 389 -28.41 -21.41 3.70
CA GLY A 389 -29.67 -21.16 4.45
C GLY A 389 -29.55 -20.96 5.96
N LYS A 390 -28.33 -20.87 6.52
CA LYS A 390 -28.07 -20.70 7.96
C LYS A 390 -27.91 -19.23 8.38
N LEU A 391 -28.17 -18.30 7.48
CA LEU A 391 -27.98 -16.86 7.68
C LEU A 391 -29.09 -16.27 8.54
N ARG A 392 -28.71 -15.41 9.49
CA ARG A 392 -29.60 -14.60 10.31
C ARG A 392 -29.55 -13.16 9.84
N GLU A 393 -30.66 -12.44 10.01
CA GLU A 393 -30.70 -11.01 9.73
C GLU A 393 -29.68 -10.28 10.62
N GLY A 394 -28.77 -9.52 10.01
CA GLY A 394 -27.61 -8.92 10.69
C GLY A 394 -26.28 -9.68 10.54
N ASP A 395 -26.27 -10.85 9.88
CA ASP A 395 -25.02 -11.56 9.54
C ASP A 395 -24.26 -10.83 8.42
N ALA A 396 -23.55 -9.77 8.80
CA ALA A 396 -22.57 -9.08 7.96
C ALA A 396 -21.20 -9.79 8.01
N ASP A 397 -20.35 -9.54 7.01
CA ASP A 397 -18.93 -9.84 7.18
C ASP A 397 -18.23 -8.72 7.96
N SER A 398 -17.17 -9.09 8.66
CA SER A 398 -16.29 -8.15 9.37
C SER A 398 -15.26 -7.49 8.43
N ALA A 399 -15.21 -7.95 7.18
CA ALA A 399 -14.32 -7.50 6.11
C ALA A 399 -14.86 -8.06 4.78
N GLY A 400 -15.28 -7.20 3.85
CA GLY A 400 -15.86 -7.62 2.58
C GLY A 400 -16.88 -6.63 2.02
N GLN A 401 -17.69 -7.11 1.08
CA GLN A 401 -18.72 -6.25 0.46
C GLN A 401 -19.86 -5.93 1.44
N LEU A 402 -20.15 -6.80 2.42
CA LEU A 402 -21.24 -6.63 3.38
C LEU A 402 -20.83 -5.84 4.64
N GLU A 403 -19.64 -5.20 4.65
CA GLU A 403 -19.14 -4.45 5.79
C GLU A 403 -19.93 -3.14 5.93
N SER A 404 -20.88 -3.10 6.87
CA SER A 404 -21.63 -1.89 7.26
C SER A 404 -22.56 -1.28 6.19
N VAL A 405 -22.81 -1.95 5.07
CA VAL A 405 -23.64 -1.42 3.97
C VAL A 405 -24.94 -2.22 3.80
N ASP A 406 -26.06 -1.50 3.74
CA ASP A 406 -27.33 -2.05 3.22
C ASP A 406 -27.33 -1.90 1.69
N HIS A 407 -27.16 -3.00 0.96
CA HIS A 407 -27.11 -3.00 -0.52
C HIS A 407 -28.48 -2.80 -1.19
N GLY A 408 -29.47 -2.25 -0.48
CA GLY A 408 -30.80 -1.95 -1.01
C GLY A 408 -31.65 -3.17 -1.40
N SER A 409 -31.15 -4.39 -1.16
CA SER A 409 -31.87 -5.64 -1.40
C SER A 409 -32.53 -6.12 -0.11
N ASP A 410 -33.83 -6.40 -0.18
CA ASP A 410 -34.60 -6.87 0.97
C ASP A 410 -34.24 -8.33 1.31
N GLY A 411 -33.67 -8.51 2.50
CA GLY A 411 -33.38 -9.83 3.08
C GLY A 411 -31.94 -10.28 2.90
N ILE A 412 -31.42 -10.91 3.96
CA ILE A 412 -30.01 -11.31 4.06
C ILE A 412 -29.51 -12.16 2.89
N ILE A 413 -30.34 -13.08 2.37
CA ILE A 413 -29.98 -13.96 1.25
C ILE A 413 -29.75 -13.15 -0.03
N ALA A 414 -30.64 -12.19 -0.33
CA ALA A 414 -30.52 -11.33 -1.50
C ALA A 414 -29.25 -10.46 -1.41
N ARG A 415 -28.96 -9.88 -0.25
CA ARG A 415 -27.72 -9.10 -0.04
C ARG A 415 -26.44 -9.89 -0.37
N HIS A 416 -26.41 -11.19 -0.06
CA HIS A 416 -25.24 -12.02 -0.39
C HIS A 416 -25.12 -12.31 -1.88
N TYR A 417 -26.24 -12.50 -2.59
CA TYR A 417 -26.20 -12.62 -4.04
C TYR A 417 -25.80 -11.29 -4.70
N GLU A 418 -26.22 -10.15 -4.15
CA GLU A 418 -25.80 -8.83 -4.65
C GLU A 418 -24.29 -8.62 -4.44
N ALA A 419 -23.75 -8.95 -3.26
CA ALA A 419 -22.31 -8.97 -2.99
C ALA A 419 -21.55 -9.87 -3.97
N ALA A 420 -22.11 -11.04 -4.31
CA ALA A 420 -21.52 -11.93 -5.30
C ALA A 420 -21.53 -11.33 -6.72
N VAL A 421 -22.56 -10.58 -7.10
CA VAL A 421 -22.62 -9.86 -8.39
C VAL A 421 -21.54 -8.78 -8.43
N LEU A 422 -21.41 -7.96 -7.38
CA LEU A 422 -20.38 -6.91 -7.29
C LEU A 422 -18.96 -7.47 -7.44
N ASP A 423 -18.65 -8.59 -6.76
CA ASP A 423 -17.35 -9.23 -6.90
C ASP A 423 -17.15 -9.89 -8.28
N CYS A 424 -18.21 -10.39 -8.92
CA CYS A 424 -18.09 -10.85 -10.30
C CYS A 424 -17.78 -9.72 -11.28
N ASP A 425 -18.37 -8.53 -11.06
CA ASP A 425 -18.12 -7.35 -11.88
C ASP A 425 -16.69 -6.83 -11.70
N ALA A 426 -16.25 -6.68 -10.45
CA ALA A 426 -14.86 -6.31 -10.15
C ALA A 426 -13.85 -7.31 -10.76
N ALA A 427 -14.16 -8.61 -10.74
CA ALA A 427 -13.31 -9.62 -11.38
C ALA A 427 -13.26 -9.48 -12.91
N LEU A 428 -14.39 -9.19 -13.55
CA LEU A 428 -14.48 -9.03 -15.01
C LEU A 428 -13.88 -7.71 -15.50
N ASP A 429 -13.92 -6.65 -14.68
CA ASP A 429 -13.26 -5.37 -14.98
C ASP A 429 -11.73 -5.50 -14.94
N LEU A 430 -11.21 -6.35 -14.04
CA LEU A 430 -9.79 -6.61 -13.90
C LEU A 430 -9.23 -7.59 -14.95
N ASP A 431 -10.03 -8.56 -15.39
CA ASP A 431 -9.62 -9.59 -16.35
C ASP A 431 -10.81 -10.08 -17.17
N SER A 432 -11.17 -9.30 -18.19
CA SER A 432 -12.37 -9.53 -19.00
C SER A 432 -12.31 -10.79 -19.85
N ASP A 433 -11.11 -11.22 -20.24
CA ASP A 433 -10.88 -12.29 -21.22
C ASP A 433 -9.99 -13.42 -20.68
N GLY A 434 -9.65 -13.38 -19.38
CA GLY A 434 -8.84 -14.39 -18.74
C GLY A 434 -9.53 -15.75 -18.61
N ALA A 435 -8.74 -16.74 -18.20
CA ALA A 435 -9.17 -18.14 -18.09
C ALA A 435 -10.38 -18.35 -17.14
N LEU A 436 -10.62 -17.42 -16.20
CA LEU A 436 -11.73 -17.48 -15.26
C LEU A 436 -12.97 -16.71 -15.74
N ALA A 437 -12.88 -15.87 -16.78
CA ALA A 437 -13.93 -14.95 -17.16
C ALA A 437 -15.26 -15.66 -17.47
N ALA A 438 -15.25 -16.74 -18.25
CA ALA A 438 -16.45 -17.53 -18.55
C ALA A 438 -17.11 -18.11 -17.29
N LYS A 439 -16.31 -18.58 -16.33
CA LYS A 439 -16.80 -19.12 -15.05
C LYS A 439 -17.33 -18.01 -14.14
N THR A 440 -16.72 -16.84 -14.15
CA THR A 440 -17.19 -15.65 -13.44
C THR A 440 -18.52 -15.16 -13.99
N CYS A 441 -18.67 -15.09 -15.33
CA CYS A 441 -19.95 -14.78 -15.97
C CYS A 441 -21.06 -15.77 -15.60
N LEU A 442 -20.75 -17.07 -15.56
CA LEU A 442 -21.69 -18.10 -15.10
C LEU A 442 -22.12 -17.91 -13.64
N ARG A 443 -21.17 -17.56 -12.74
CA ARG A 443 -21.47 -17.24 -11.33
C ARG A 443 -22.37 -16.00 -11.23
N LYS A 444 -22.04 -14.93 -11.96
CA LYS A 444 -22.86 -13.71 -12.04
C LYS A 444 -24.28 -14.02 -12.49
N ALA A 445 -24.44 -14.79 -13.58
CA ALA A 445 -25.75 -15.18 -14.09
C ALA A 445 -26.59 -15.96 -13.06
N ARG A 446 -25.96 -16.89 -12.32
CA ARG A 446 -26.63 -17.64 -11.25
C ARG A 446 -27.05 -16.76 -10.08
N ALA A 447 -26.20 -15.82 -9.66
CA ALA A 447 -26.55 -14.87 -8.60
C ALA A 447 -27.71 -13.96 -9.02
N LEU A 448 -27.69 -13.46 -10.27
CA LEU A 448 -28.77 -12.65 -10.83
C LEU A 448 -30.10 -13.41 -10.95
N ILE A 449 -30.07 -14.71 -11.26
CA ILE A 449 -31.26 -15.57 -11.21
C ILE A 449 -31.84 -15.61 -9.79
N ALA A 450 -30.99 -15.80 -8.79
CA ALA A 450 -31.42 -15.84 -7.39
C ALA A 450 -32.01 -14.50 -6.91
N LEU A 451 -31.62 -13.40 -7.56
CA LEU A 451 -32.15 -12.05 -7.37
C LEU A 451 -33.36 -11.72 -8.26
N ALA A 452 -33.88 -12.69 -9.01
CA ALA A 452 -34.97 -12.50 -9.99
C ALA A 452 -34.68 -11.46 -11.10
N ARG A 453 -33.41 -11.24 -11.44
CA ARG A 453 -32.94 -10.32 -12.50
C ARG A 453 -32.66 -11.08 -13.80
N ALA A 454 -33.70 -11.65 -14.40
CA ALA A 454 -33.60 -12.61 -15.51
C ALA A 454 -32.90 -12.08 -16.78
N GLU A 455 -33.17 -10.85 -17.18
CA GLU A 455 -32.56 -10.25 -18.39
C GLU A 455 -31.06 -9.99 -18.23
N GLU A 456 -30.66 -9.50 -17.05
CA GLU A 456 -29.25 -9.31 -16.73
C GLU A 456 -28.51 -10.65 -16.62
N ALA A 457 -29.18 -11.67 -16.07
CA ALA A 457 -28.64 -13.02 -16.03
C ALA A 457 -28.41 -13.59 -17.44
N ALA A 458 -29.34 -13.35 -18.37
CA ALA A 458 -29.20 -13.77 -19.76
C ALA A 458 -28.02 -13.05 -20.42
N THR A 459 -27.89 -11.74 -20.22
CA THR A 459 -26.79 -10.93 -20.75
C THR A 459 -25.43 -11.43 -20.23
N ALA A 460 -25.33 -11.68 -18.92
CA ALA A 460 -24.11 -12.23 -18.31
C ALA A 460 -23.78 -13.63 -18.86
N ALA A 461 -24.78 -14.47 -19.10
CA ALA A 461 -24.57 -15.80 -19.64
C ALA A 461 -24.17 -15.80 -21.13
N GLU A 462 -24.70 -14.89 -21.94
CA GLU A 462 -24.26 -14.66 -23.33
C GLU A 462 -22.80 -14.19 -23.38
N ALA A 463 -22.45 -13.22 -22.55
CA ALA A 463 -21.07 -12.74 -22.42
C ALA A 463 -20.11 -13.87 -22.01
N GLY A 464 -20.53 -14.72 -21.07
CA GLY A 464 -19.76 -15.89 -20.66
C GLY A 464 -19.59 -16.92 -21.79
N LEU A 465 -20.60 -17.10 -22.63
CA LEU A 465 -20.57 -18.06 -23.73
C LEU A 465 -19.56 -17.66 -24.81
N GLY A 466 -19.45 -16.36 -25.08
CA GLY A 466 -18.43 -15.81 -25.98
C GLY A 466 -17.00 -16.02 -25.50
N LYS A 467 -16.81 -16.24 -24.20
CA LYS A 467 -15.49 -16.41 -23.55
C LYS A 467 -15.18 -17.86 -23.17
N ALA A 468 -16.14 -18.78 -23.33
CA ALA A 468 -15.99 -20.15 -22.89
C ALA A 468 -15.22 -20.99 -23.91
N VAL A 469 -14.29 -21.83 -23.43
CA VAL A 469 -13.60 -22.83 -24.26
C VAL A 469 -14.63 -23.83 -24.80
N GLU A 470 -14.54 -24.11 -26.10
CA GLU A 470 -15.46 -25.03 -26.78
C GLU A 470 -15.42 -26.43 -26.15
N GLY A 471 -16.60 -26.99 -25.85
CA GLY A 471 -16.73 -28.30 -25.22
C GLY A 471 -16.49 -28.31 -23.71
N SER A 472 -16.21 -27.16 -23.07
CA SER A 472 -16.08 -27.09 -21.61
C SER A 472 -17.43 -27.28 -20.90
N GLU A 473 -17.38 -27.81 -19.67
CA GLU A 473 -18.55 -27.93 -18.79
C GLU A 473 -19.24 -26.57 -18.58
N THR A 474 -18.45 -25.50 -18.40
CA THR A 474 -18.94 -24.12 -18.27
C THR A 474 -19.73 -23.67 -19.49
N GLN A 475 -19.29 -24.01 -20.71
CA GLN A 475 -20.04 -23.73 -21.93
C GLN A 475 -21.39 -24.46 -21.96
N GLY A 476 -21.41 -25.72 -21.52
CA GLY A 476 -22.64 -26.52 -21.41
C GLY A 476 -23.63 -25.92 -20.41
N GLU A 477 -23.15 -25.52 -19.23
CA GLU A 477 -23.96 -24.89 -18.19
C GLU A 477 -24.53 -23.54 -18.62
N LEU A 478 -23.73 -22.70 -19.28
CA LEU A 478 -24.18 -21.41 -19.82
C LEU A 478 -25.28 -21.57 -20.87
N ARG A 479 -25.15 -22.55 -21.78
CA ARG A 479 -26.19 -22.86 -22.78
C ARG A 479 -27.48 -23.36 -22.13
N ALA A 480 -27.37 -24.23 -21.13
CA ALA A 480 -28.52 -24.73 -20.39
C ALA A 480 -29.24 -23.59 -19.65
N LEU A 481 -28.49 -22.68 -19.05
CA LEU A 481 -29.01 -21.52 -18.32
C LEU A 481 -29.71 -20.53 -19.26
N LEU A 482 -29.10 -20.21 -20.42
CA LEU A 482 -29.74 -19.37 -21.44
C LEU A 482 -31.05 -19.97 -21.97
N LYS A 483 -31.06 -21.28 -22.20
CA LYS A 483 -32.29 -21.99 -22.62
C LYS A 483 -33.39 -21.89 -21.56
N ALA A 484 -33.05 -21.93 -20.27
CA ALA A 484 -34.01 -21.81 -19.19
C ALA A 484 -34.53 -20.36 -19.03
N LEU A 485 -33.68 -19.36 -19.26
CA LEU A 485 -34.04 -17.94 -19.16
C LEU A 485 -34.87 -17.45 -20.36
N ARG A 486 -34.65 -18.01 -21.56
CA ARG A 486 -35.36 -17.62 -22.79
C ARG A 486 -35.98 -18.84 -23.49
N PRO A 487 -37.03 -19.45 -22.92
CA PRO A 487 -37.67 -20.63 -23.50
C PRO A 487 -38.31 -20.34 -24.87
N GLU A 488 -38.85 -19.13 -25.08
CA GLU A 488 -39.56 -18.75 -26.31
C GLU A 488 -38.61 -18.60 -27.52
N GLU A 489 -37.44 -17.98 -27.34
CA GLU A 489 -36.44 -17.85 -28.41
C GLU A 489 -35.84 -19.20 -28.83
N HIS A 490 -35.77 -20.15 -27.90
CA HIS A 490 -35.24 -21.48 -28.17
C HIS A 490 -36.25 -22.36 -28.91
N GLU A 491 -37.55 -22.29 -28.58
CA GLU A 491 -38.59 -23.00 -29.34
C GLU A 491 -38.76 -22.40 -30.75
N ALA A 492 -38.69 -21.07 -30.91
CA ALA A 492 -38.68 -20.43 -32.24
C ALA A 492 -37.48 -20.85 -33.11
N LYS A 493 -36.28 -20.99 -32.53
CA LYS A 493 -35.09 -21.51 -33.25
C LYS A 493 -35.20 -22.99 -33.59
N LYS A 494 -35.90 -23.79 -32.78
CA LYS A 494 -36.18 -25.22 -33.06
C LYS A 494 -37.17 -25.38 -34.21
N GLU A 495 -38.25 -24.60 -34.22
CA GLU A 495 -39.26 -24.62 -35.28
C GLU A 495 -38.66 -24.19 -36.63
N CYS A 496 -37.82 -23.14 -36.64
CA CYS A 496 -37.07 -22.74 -37.84
C CYS A 496 -36.08 -23.81 -38.32
N ARG A 497 -35.45 -24.56 -37.41
CA ARG A 497 -34.48 -25.62 -37.76
C ARG A 497 -35.17 -26.92 -38.20
N ALA A 498 -36.37 -27.21 -37.71
CA ALA A 498 -37.24 -28.28 -38.21
C ALA A 498 -37.75 -27.95 -39.63
N ALA A 499 -38.25 -26.73 -39.84
CA ALA A 499 -38.66 -26.25 -41.16
C ALA A 499 -37.50 -26.23 -42.19
N GLY A 500 -36.26 -25.96 -41.73
CA GLY A 500 -35.06 -26.02 -42.58
C GLY A 500 -34.57 -27.44 -42.92
N LYS A 501 -34.85 -28.44 -42.07
CA LYS A 501 -34.56 -29.86 -42.37
C LYS A 501 -35.59 -30.45 -43.33
N ASP A 502 -36.86 -30.09 -43.19
CA ASP A 502 -37.92 -30.48 -44.14
C ASP A 502 -37.70 -29.84 -45.54
N ALA A 503 -37.13 -28.64 -45.59
CA ALA A 503 -36.72 -28.00 -46.85
C ALA A 503 -35.45 -28.61 -47.49
N ALA A 504 -34.55 -29.22 -46.69
CA ALA A 504 -33.33 -29.88 -47.19
C ALA A 504 -33.60 -31.31 -47.68
N GLU A 505 -34.53 -32.04 -47.06
CA GLU A 505 -34.99 -33.34 -47.56
C GLU A 505 -35.91 -33.20 -48.80
N GLY A 506 -36.53 -32.03 -49.01
CA GLY A 506 -37.26 -31.70 -50.24
C GLY A 506 -36.39 -31.26 -51.45
N ARG A 507 -35.08 -31.06 -51.27
CA ARG A 507 -34.18 -30.51 -52.32
C ARG A 507 -33.18 -31.51 -52.90
N ALA A 508 -33.28 -32.79 -52.55
CA ALA A 508 -32.51 -33.87 -53.16
C ALA A 508 -33.10 -34.39 -54.50
N GLY A 509 -34.00 -33.63 -55.13
CA GLY A 509 -34.69 -34.00 -56.36
C GLY A 509 -34.84 -32.86 -57.35
N ALA A 510 -33.74 -32.18 -57.73
CA ALA A 510 -33.69 -31.37 -58.95
C ALA A 510 -32.24 -31.01 -59.30
N LYS A 511 -31.51 -31.97 -59.88
CA LYS A 511 -30.41 -31.66 -60.79
C LYS A 511 -31.02 -31.52 -62.18
N ASP A 512 -30.91 -30.34 -62.78
CA ASP A 512 -30.36 -30.15 -64.13
C ASP A 512 -30.66 -28.75 -64.67
N GLY A 513 -29.63 -28.12 -65.26
CA GLY A 513 -29.77 -27.10 -66.28
C GLY A 513 -29.39 -25.66 -65.89
N ALA A 514 -28.20 -25.25 -66.35
CA ALA A 514 -27.90 -24.02 -67.13
C ALA A 514 -28.42 -22.65 -66.63
N SER A 515 -27.74 -21.50 -66.75
CA SER A 515 -26.46 -21.06 -67.32
C SER A 515 -26.39 -19.53 -67.12
N SER A 516 -25.16 -18.99 -67.06
CA SER A 516 -24.77 -17.62 -67.50
C SER A 516 -25.20 -16.39 -66.69
N GLN A 517 -24.20 -15.69 -66.11
CA GLN A 517 -23.76 -14.31 -66.46
C GLN A 517 -24.52 -13.21 -65.67
N GLU A 518 -23.94 -12.14 -65.13
CA GLU A 518 -22.58 -11.58 -65.07
C GLU A 518 -22.60 -10.38 -64.10
N GLY A 519 -21.44 -10.07 -63.50
CA GLY A 519 -21.04 -8.72 -63.06
C GLY A 519 -21.63 -8.20 -61.72
N THR A 520 -20.93 -7.43 -60.88
CA THR A 520 -19.59 -6.84 -60.87
C THR A 520 -19.34 -6.39 -59.42
N ALA A 521 -18.25 -6.83 -58.78
CA ALA A 521 -17.82 -6.32 -57.48
C ALA A 521 -16.55 -5.48 -57.70
N SER A 522 -16.70 -4.16 -57.56
CA SER A 522 -15.59 -3.21 -57.48
C SER A 522 -15.30 -2.90 -56.02
N ALA A 523 -14.04 -3.06 -55.63
CA ALA A 523 -13.48 -2.68 -54.35
C ALA A 523 -13.62 -1.18 -54.09
N VAL A 524 -13.87 -0.79 -52.83
CA VAL A 524 -13.57 0.55 -52.33
C VAL A 524 -12.84 0.46 -50.98
N ASN A 525 -11.72 1.16 -51.02
CA ASN A 525 -10.67 1.48 -50.07
C ASN A 525 -11.18 2.26 -48.84
N TRP A 526 -10.79 1.85 -47.63
CA TRP A 526 -10.95 2.61 -46.39
C TRP A 526 -9.58 3.16 -45.96
N ASN A 527 -9.24 4.34 -46.48
CA ASN A 527 -8.15 5.18 -45.99
C ASN A 527 -8.42 6.63 -46.40
N ALA A 528 -9.10 7.38 -45.53
CA ALA A 528 -9.10 8.84 -45.40
C ALA A 528 -9.98 9.19 -44.18
N MET A 529 -9.39 9.76 -43.12
CA MET A 529 -9.66 11.13 -42.60
C MET A 529 -11.05 11.29 -41.97
N ASP A 530 -11.24 11.71 -40.73
CA ASP A 530 -10.46 12.57 -39.81
C ASP A 530 -10.64 12.13 -38.34
#